data_AF-A0AA51L6H0-F1
#
_entry.id   AF-A0AA51L6H0-F1
#
_cell.length_a   1.000
_cell.length_b   1.000
_cell.length_c   1.000
_cell.angle_alpha   90.00
_cell.angle_beta   90.00
_cell.angle_gamma   90.00
#
_symmetry.space_group_name_H-M   'P 1'
#
loop_
_entity.id
_entity.type
_entity.pdbx_description
1 polymer ?
#
loop_
_entity_poly.entity_id
_entity_poly.type
_entity_poly.pdbx_seq_one_letter_code
_entity_poly.pdbx_strand_id
1 'polypeptide(L)'
;MKNREYESLQFRIIDDSEGYPSSMEMKSEGVFVDKNGIKYDMKKYLVSYAKIEQPRYFFTVLSMTLHSNKAGEKVIPKKLEIFGYNTTKYLDNVVKISLK
;
A
#
# COMPACT_ATOMS: atom_id res chain seq x y z
N MET A 1 -0.99 15.77 2.47
CA MET A 1 -0.20 15.12 1.43
C MET A 1 -0.33 16.03 0.23
N LYS A 2 0.46 17.09 0.18
CA LYS A 2 0.62 17.82 -1.07
C LYS A 2 1.72 17.06 -1.82
N ASN A 3 1.46 16.68 -3.08
CA ASN A 3 2.41 16.02 -3.99
C ASN A 3 2.74 14.54 -3.73
N ARG A 4 1.83 13.75 -3.16
CA ARG A 4 2.02 12.29 -3.10
C ARG A 4 1.17 11.62 -4.18
N GLU A 5 1.81 11.23 -5.27
CA GLU A 5 1.18 10.67 -6.48
C GLU A 5 0.84 9.18 -6.35
N TYR A 6 1.58 8.46 -5.49
CA TYR A 6 1.46 7.02 -5.32
C TYR A 6 0.85 6.66 -3.96
N GLU A 7 -0.11 5.74 -3.98
CA GLU A 7 -0.86 5.25 -2.82
C GLU A 7 -0.15 4.10 -2.12
N SER A 8 0.38 3.17 -2.92
CA SER A 8 1.12 2.00 -2.47
C SER A 8 2.23 1.66 -3.46
N LEU A 9 3.24 0.93 -2.97
CA LEU A 9 4.30 0.35 -3.78
C LEU A 9 4.14 -1.16 -3.79
N GLN A 10 4.37 -1.77 -4.94
CA GLN A 10 4.47 -3.22 -5.10
C GLN A 10 5.94 -3.58 -5.20
N PHE A 11 6.42 -4.37 -4.25
CA PHE A 11 7.82 -4.74 -4.19
C PHE A 11 7.99 -6.12 -3.55
N ARG A 12 9.17 -6.71 -3.76
CA ARG A 12 9.58 -7.96 -3.13
C ARG A 12 11.00 -7.86 -2.60
N ILE A 13 11.30 -8.63 -1.57
CA ILE A 13 12.65 -8.85 -1.07
C ILE A 13 13.08 -10.25 -1.50
N ILE A 14 14.26 -10.34 -2.10
CA ILE A 14 14.89 -11.59 -2.51
C ILE A 14 16.08 -11.80 -1.58
N ASP A 15 16.13 -12.95 -0.92
CA ASP A 15 17.23 -13.38 -0.07
C ASP A 15 18.12 -14.40 -0.78
N ASP A 16 19.11 -14.94 -0.06
CA ASP A 16 20.06 -15.93 -0.57
C ASP A 16 19.60 -17.38 -0.38
N SER A 17 18.34 -17.62 -0.02
CA SER A 17 17.89 -18.98 0.26
C SER A 17 17.78 -19.77 -1.05
N GLU A 18 18.56 -20.87 -1.15
CA GLU A 18 18.51 -21.80 -2.28
C GLU A 18 17.24 -22.68 -2.28
N GLY A 19 16.05 -22.07 -2.17
CA GLY A 19 14.78 -22.75 -2.47
C GLY A 19 13.76 -22.88 -1.34
N TYR A 20 13.95 -22.24 -0.18
CA TYR A 20 12.91 -22.15 0.85
C TYR A 20 12.41 -20.70 0.97
N PRO A 21 11.13 -20.40 0.69
CA PRO A 21 10.63 -19.04 0.80
C PRO A 21 10.75 -18.55 2.26
N SER A 22 11.55 -17.50 2.50
CA SER A 22 11.54 -16.80 3.79
C SER A 22 10.12 -16.33 4.11
N SER A 23 9.69 -16.52 5.35
CA SER A 23 8.43 -15.94 5.81
C SER A 23 8.61 -14.46 6.11
N MET A 24 7.59 -13.66 5.80
CA MET A 24 7.67 -12.21 5.86
C MET A 24 6.49 -11.67 6.66
N GLU A 25 6.79 -10.96 7.74
CA GLU A 25 5.81 -10.19 8.50
C GLU A 25 5.81 -8.76 7.96
N MET A 26 4.62 -8.21 7.70
CA MET A 26 4.45 -6.83 7.28
C MET A 26 3.53 -6.09 8.23
N LYS A 27 4.01 -4.97 8.75
CA LYS A 27 3.21 -3.98 9.45
C LYS A 27 3.17 -2.70 8.64
N SER A 28 2.00 -2.12 8.49
CA SER A 28 1.84 -0.87 7.75
C SER A 28 1.09 0.19 8.54
N GLU A 29 1.47 1.44 8.29
CA GLU A 29 0.69 2.60 8.66
C GLU A 29 0.24 3.34 7.41
N GLY A 30 -0.88 4.03 7.51
CA GLY A 30 -1.40 4.80 6.41
C GLY A 30 -2.52 5.74 6.84
N VAL A 31 -2.96 6.54 5.89
CA VAL A 31 -3.97 7.58 6.08
C VAL A 31 -5.04 7.45 5.01
N PHE A 32 -6.29 7.64 5.41
CA PHE A 32 -7.38 7.78 4.46
C PHE A 32 -7.47 9.22 3.98
N VAL A 33 -7.69 9.39 2.68
CA VAL A 33 -7.85 10.69 2.05
C VAL A 33 -9.07 10.62 1.15
N ASP A 34 -10.00 11.57 1.29
CA ASP A 34 -11.14 11.67 0.37
C ASP A 34 -10.75 12.30 -0.97
N LYS A 35 -11.71 12.44 -1.89
CA LYS A 35 -11.49 13.12 -3.17
C LYS A 35 -11.07 14.59 -3.03
N ASN A 36 -11.46 15.25 -1.94
CA ASN A 36 -11.20 16.66 -1.66
C ASN A 36 -9.85 16.87 -0.93
N GLY A 37 -9.12 15.79 -0.61
CA GLY A 37 -7.83 15.84 0.07
C GLY A 37 -7.92 15.89 1.60
N ILE A 38 -9.12 15.73 2.17
CA ILE A 38 -9.34 15.67 3.63
C ILE A 38 -8.78 14.35 4.14
N LYS A 39 -7.97 14.44 5.20
CA LYS A 39 -7.32 13.28 5.81
C LYS A 39 -8.12 12.76 7.01
N TYR A 40 -8.15 11.44 7.14
CA TYR A 40 -8.80 10.74 8.23
C TYR A 40 -7.81 9.78 8.89
N ASP A 41 -7.62 9.97 10.20
CA ASP A 41 -6.83 9.07 11.04
C ASP A 41 -7.75 8.02 11.67
N MET A 42 -7.69 6.80 11.14
CA MET A 42 -8.50 5.68 11.63
C MET A 42 -8.13 5.23 13.04
N LYS A 43 -6.93 5.57 13.55
CA LYS A 43 -6.54 5.25 14.92
C LYS A 43 -7.25 6.18 15.93
N LYS A 44 -7.69 7.36 15.49
CA LYS A 44 -8.30 8.39 16.35
C LYS A 44 -9.83 8.41 16.28
N TYR A 45 -10.41 7.94 15.18
CA TYR A 45 -11.85 8.01 14.96
C TYR A 45 -12.36 6.72 14.34
N LEU A 46 -13.46 6.18 14.87
CA LEU A 46 -14.35 5.26 14.16
C LEU A 46 -15.02 6.03 13.02
N VAL A 47 -14.26 6.33 11.96
CA VAL A 47 -14.79 7.04 10.80
C VAL A 47 -15.69 6.06 10.06
N SER A 48 -16.98 6.41 9.94
CA SER A 48 -17.90 5.64 9.11
C SER A 48 -17.46 5.77 7.66
N TYR A 49 -16.97 4.67 7.08
CA TYR A 49 -16.56 4.61 5.67
C TYR A 49 -17.65 5.11 4.72
N ALA A 50 -18.93 4.91 5.06
CA ALA A 50 -20.06 5.38 4.26
C ALA A 50 -20.16 6.92 4.16
N LYS A 51 -19.50 7.66 5.06
CA LYS A 51 -19.50 9.13 5.07
C LYS A 51 -18.30 9.74 4.36
N ILE A 52 -17.31 8.94 3.97
CA ILE A 52 -16.14 9.44 3.25
C ILE A 52 -16.43 9.34 1.76
N GLU A 53 -16.40 10.47 1.07
CA GLU A 53 -16.65 10.51 -0.36
C GLU A 53 -15.42 10.00 -1.13
N GLN A 54 -15.54 8.80 -1.70
CA GLN A 54 -14.48 8.13 -2.46
C GLN A 54 -13.14 8.08 -1.67
N PRO A 55 -13.09 7.31 -0.57
CA PRO A 55 -11.90 7.22 0.28
C PRO A 55 -10.78 6.48 -0.45
N ARG A 56 -9.55 6.99 -0.30
CA ARG A 56 -8.32 6.34 -0.75
C ARG A 56 -7.39 6.12 0.42
N TYR A 57 -6.68 5.01 0.43
CA TYR A 57 -5.72 4.68 1.49
C TYR A 57 -4.29 4.84 0.98
N PHE A 58 -3.48 5.63 1.69
CA PHE A 58 -2.08 5.82 1.37
C PHE A 58 -1.20 5.16 2.42
N PHE A 59 -0.33 4.24 2.01
CA PHE A 59 0.67 3.64 2.89
C PHE A 59 1.79 4.65 3.20
N THR A 60 1.87 5.12 4.43
CA THR A 60 2.89 6.10 4.85
C THR A 60 4.14 5.43 5.40
N VAL A 61 3.98 4.28 6.06
CA VAL A 61 5.07 3.49 6.64
C VAL A 61 4.81 2.02 6.35
N LEU A 62 5.85 1.31 5.91
CA LEU A 62 5.87 -0.14 5.78
C LEU A 62 7.08 -0.64 6.57
N SER A 63 6.83 -1.47 7.58
CA SER A 63 7.84 -2.11 8.42
C SER A 63 7.76 -3.61 8.18
N MET A 64 8.90 -4.24 8.00
CA MET A 64 8.95 -5.65 7.59
C MET A 64 9.98 -6.41 8.39
N THR A 65 9.63 -7.63 8.73
CA THR A 65 10.53 -8.58 9.39
C THR A 65 10.64 -9.81 8.50
N LEU A 66 11.88 -10.22 8.23
CA LEU A 66 12.18 -11.43 7.49
C LEU A 66 12.54 -12.53 8.48
N HIS A 67 11.91 -13.69 8.32
CA HIS A 67 12.12 -14.85 9.18
C HIS A 67 12.64 -16.03 8.36
N SER A 68 13.66 -16.72 8.88
CA SER A 68 14.06 -18.01 8.32
C SER A 68 13.12 -19.09 8.84
N ASN A 69 12.82 -20.06 7.98
CA ASN A 69 12.09 -21.26 8.38
C ASN A 69 13.00 -22.30 9.07
N LYS A 70 14.32 -22.02 9.17
CA LYS A 70 15.29 -22.83 9.92
C LYS A 70 15.65 -22.15 11.23
N ALA A 71 15.52 -22.87 12.34
CA ALA A 71 15.87 -22.36 13.66
C ALA A 71 17.35 -21.94 13.73
N GLY A 72 17.61 -20.71 14.19
CA GLY A 72 18.95 -20.17 14.36
C GLY A 72 19.59 -19.54 13.12
N GLU A 73 18.94 -19.59 11.95
CA GLU A 73 19.45 -18.99 10.72
C GLU A 73 18.99 -17.53 10.59
N LYS A 74 19.92 -16.64 10.22
CA LYS A 74 19.62 -15.23 9.92
C LYS A 74 19.31 -15.08 8.44
N VAL A 75 18.20 -14.41 8.11
CA VAL A 75 17.90 -14.04 6.72
C VAL A 75 18.76 -12.84 6.32
N ILE A 76 19.51 -12.97 5.24
CA ILE A 76 20.30 -11.87 4.65
C ILE A 76 19.61 -11.45 3.34
N PRO A 77 18.91 -10.30 3.31
CA PRO A 77 18.30 -9.82 2.07
C PRO A 77 19.38 -9.43 1.06
N LYS A 78 19.24 -9.89 -0.19
CA LYS A 78 20.15 -9.57 -1.29
C LYS A 78 19.64 -8.45 -2.17
N LYS A 79 18.33 -8.45 -2.46
CA LYS A 79 17.74 -7.49 -3.40
C LYS A 79 16.36 -7.04 -2.93
N LEU A 80 16.14 -5.73 -2.98
CA LEU A 80 14.81 -5.14 -2.98
C LEU A 80 14.45 -4.83 -4.43
N GLU A 81 13.30 -5.33 -4.88
CA GLU A 81 12.80 -5.09 -6.23
C GLU A 81 11.43 -4.44 -6.15
N ILE A 82 11.34 -3.18 -6.59
CA ILE A 82 10.10 -2.45 -6.78
C ILE A 82 9.66 -2.69 -8.22
N PHE A 83 8.49 -3.27 -8.40
CA PHE A 83 7.99 -3.67 -9.71
C PHE A 83 6.65 -3.02 -10.07
N GLY A 84 6.09 -2.20 -9.17
CA GLY A 84 4.85 -1.48 -9.45
C GLY A 84 4.46 -0.51 -8.36
N TYR A 85 3.36 0.18 -8.60
CA TYR A 85 2.74 1.11 -7.68
C TYR A 85 1.26 1.26 -8.03
N ASN A 86 0.45 1.70 -7.06
CA ASN A 86 -0.94 2.07 -7.30
C ASN A 86 -1.11 3.58 -7.23
N THR A 87 -1.99 4.10 -8.09
CA THR A 87 -2.48 5.49 -8.06
C THR A 87 -3.94 5.51 -8.48
N THR A 88 -4.75 6.34 -7.83
CA THR A 88 -6.15 6.54 -8.19
C THR A 88 -6.33 7.95 -8.75
N LYS A 89 -6.89 8.03 -9.97
CA LYS A 89 -7.29 9.27 -10.62
C LYS A 89 -8.81 9.30 -10.78
N TYR A 90 -9.43 10.35 -10.26
CA TYR A 90 -10.85 10.61 -10.52
C TYR A 90 -11.02 11.26 -11.88
N LEU A 91 -11.93 10.71 -12.68
CA LEU A 91 -12.31 11.24 -13.98
C LEU A 91 -13.76 11.70 -13.88
N ASP A 92 -13.99 13.01 -13.83
CA ASP A 92 -15.34 13.59 -13.88
C ASP A 92 -15.91 13.61 -15.31
N ASN A 93 -15.29 12.88 -16.24
CA ASN A 93 -15.72 12.82 -17.63
C ASN A 93 -17.00 11.99 -17.73
N VAL A 94 -18.14 12.67 -17.72
CA VAL A 94 -19.42 12.11 -18.12
C VAL A 94 -19.32 11.73 -19.60
N VAL A 95 -19.11 10.44 -19.90
CA VAL A 95 -19.18 9.93 -21.26
C VAL A 95 -20.65 9.92 -21.68
N LYS A 96 -21.08 10.92 -22.43
CA LYS A 96 -22.42 10.92 -23.05
C LYS A 96 -22.39 9.92 -24.21
N ILE A 97 -22.96 8.74 -23.99
CA ILE A 97 -23.21 7.76 -25.04
C ILE A 97 -24.56 8.10 -25.69
N SER A 98 -24.53 8.58 -26.93
CA SER A 98 -25.74 8.75 -27.72
C SER A 98 -26.14 7.41 -28.35
N LEU A 99 -27.34 6.93 -28.04
CA LEU A 99 -27.94 5.79 -28.71
C LEU A 99 -28.54 6.26 -30.04
N LYS A 100 -28.36 5.45 -31.10
CA LYS A 100 -29.02 5.63 -32.40
C LYS A 100 -30.31 4.83 -32.45
#